data_AF-A0A8N4ICS5-F1
#
_entry.id   AF-A0A8N4ICS5-F1
#
_cell.length_a   1.000
_cell.length_b   1.000
_cell.length_c   1.000
_cell.angle_alpha   90.00
_cell.angle_beta   90.00
_cell.angle_gamma   90.00
#
_symmetry.space_group_name_H-M   'P 1'
#
loop_
_entity.id
_entity.type
_entity.pdbx_description
1 polymer ?
#
loop_
_entity_poly.entity_id
_entity_poly.type
_entity_poly.pdbx_seq_one_letter_code
_entity_poly.pdbx_strand_id
1 'polypeptide(L)'
;MESVLSLVMVVFYGLLFCPGWCETYHHVFYVKEASYTRLCGTKKMMTVNGQFPGPTLYANRGDELVIKVFNYAHCILWCHLQSFGKINILAEDLGVITEDVVQLRKAIGAPGMAVLHFWKWLRQSHLPRNHEQDQVVYTGTHDNDTILGWWEKIWRRKRSVM
;
A
#
# COMPACT_ATOMS: atom_id res chain seq x y z
N MET A 1 49.83 13.70 -32.95
CA MET A 1 49.05 12.44 -32.89
C MET A 1 48.50 12.19 -31.49
N GLU A 2 49.31 12.36 -30.44
CA GLU A 2 48.90 12.20 -29.03
C GLU A 2 47.67 13.03 -28.59
N SER A 3 47.57 14.28 -29.02
CA SER A 3 46.46 15.17 -28.64
C SER A 3 45.11 14.78 -29.24
N VAL A 4 45.11 14.19 -30.45
CA VAL A 4 43.91 13.72 -31.12
C VAL A 4 43.43 12.40 -30.49
N LEU A 5 44.36 11.54 -30.11
CA LEU A 5 44.05 10.28 -29.42
C LEU A 5 43.41 10.52 -28.04
N SER A 6 43.94 11.48 -27.27
CA SER A 6 43.38 11.89 -25.98
C SER A 6 41.95 12.42 -26.11
N LEU A 7 41.69 13.26 -27.12
CA LEU A 7 40.37 13.86 -27.33
C LEU A 7 39.33 12.82 -27.78
N VAL A 8 39.74 11.85 -28.60
CA VAL A 8 38.88 10.71 -28.98
C VAL A 8 38.57 9.84 -27.77
N MET A 9 39.55 9.58 -26.89
CA MET A 9 39.33 8.80 -25.66
C MET A 9 38.39 9.50 -24.68
N VAL A 10 38.49 10.82 -24.50
CA VAL A 10 37.57 11.59 -23.64
C VAL A 10 36.13 11.56 -24.17
N VAL A 11 35.95 11.68 -25.49
CA VAL A 11 34.63 11.58 -26.12
C VAL A 11 34.07 10.15 -26.00
N PHE A 12 34.91 9.12 -26.14
CA PHE A 12 34.50 7.72 -25.99
C PHE A 12 34.11 7.36 -24.55
N TYR A 13 34.86 7.82 -23.55
CA TYR A 13 34.53 7.63 -22.14
C TYR A 13 33.32 8.47 -21.70
N GLY A 14 33.12 9.67 -22.27
CA GLY A 14 31.94 10.49 -22.03
C GLY A 14 30.64 9.89 -22.58
N LEU A 15 30.72 9.10 -23.66
CA LEU A 15 29.58 8.36 -24.23
C LEU A 15 29.30 7.03 -23.50
N LEU A 16 30.30 6.45 -22.81
CA LEU A 16 30.15 5.21 -22.02
C LEU A 16 29.49 5.43 -20.66
N PHE A 17 29.49 6.66 -20.13
CA PHE A 17 28.68 7.04 -18.98
C PHE A 17 27.29 7.49 -19.45
N CYS A 18 26.51 6.54 -19.96
CA CYS A 18 25.09 6.74 -20.18
C CYS A 18 24.43 6.98 -18.81
N PRO A 19 23.77 8.14 -18.56
CA PRO A 19 22.97 8.31 -17.36
C PRO A 19 21.91 7.20 -17.39
N GLY A 20 21.83 6.42 -16.30
CA GLY A 20 20.85 5.33 -16.21
C GLY A 20 19.48 5.85 -16.63
N TRP A 21 18.87 5.16 -17.59
CA TRP A 21 17.55 5.49 -18.11
C TRP A 21 16.55 5.36 -16.96
N CYS A 22 16.28 6.46 -16.28
CA CYS A 22 15.22 6.61 -15.30
C CYS A 22 14.04 7.17 -16.09
N GLU A 23 13.11 6.29 -16.44
CA GLU A 23 11.91 6.70 -17.18
C GLU A 23 10.75 6.88 -16.19
N THR A 24 10.18 8.08 -16.18
CA THR A 24 9.04 8.39 -15.31
C THR A 24 7.74 8.07 -16.05
N TYR A 25 6.96 7.14 -15.53
CA TYR A 25 5.67 6.75 -16.09
C TYR A 25 4.53 7.30 -15.24
N HIS A 26 3.63 8.04 -15.89
CA HIS A 26 2.45 8.61 -15.25
C HIS A 26 1.21 7.77 -15.57
N HIS A 27 0.58 7.21 -14.54
CA HIS A 27 -0.66 6.45 -14.68
C HIS A 27 -1.79 7.14 -13.92
N VAL A 28 -2.96 7.22 -14.55
CA VAL A 28 -4.17 7.74 -13.91
C VAL A 28 -5.21 6.63 -13.82
N PHE A 29 -5.68 6.39 -12.61
CA PHE A 29 -6.62 5.33 -12.28
C PHE A 29 -7.92 5.92 -11.75
N TYR A 30 -9.01 5.65 -12.48
CA TYR A 30 -10.37 5.99 -12.11
C TYR A 30 -11.01 4.76 -11.49
N VAL A 31 -11.19 4.77 -10.17
CA VAL A 31 -11.84 3.67 -9.47
C VAL A 31 -13.35 3.93 -9.46
N LYS A 32 -14.12 3.07 -10.14
CA LYS A 32 -15.57 3.21 -10.32
C LYS A 32 -16.28 1.89 -10.06
N GLU A 33 -17.53 1.98 -9.62
CA GLU A 33 -18.41 0.82 -9.48
C GLU A 33 -18.93 0.40 -10.86
N ALA A 34 -18.84 -0.90 -11.19
CA ALA A 34 -19.40 -1.49 -12.40
C ALA A 34 -20.11 -2.81 -12.08
N SER A 35 -21.22 -3.08 -12.77
CA SER A 35 -21.99 -4.32 -12.57
C SER A 35 -21.44 -5.45 -13.42
N TYR A 36 -21.08 -6.55 -12.77
CA TYR A 36 -20.68 -7.80 -13.42
C TYR A 36 -21.69 -8.90 -13.13
N THR A 37 -22.15 -9.56 -14.18
CA THR A 37 -22.97 -10.76 -14.06
C THR A 37 -22.07 -11.98 -14.13
N ARG A 38 -22.07 -12.79 -13.07
CA ARG A 38 -21.46 -14.12 -13.07
C ARG A 38 -22.49 -15.13 -12.58
N LEU A 39 -22.60 -16.25 -13.29
CA LEU A 39 -23.66 -17.24 -13.07
C LEU A 39 -25.04 -16.55 -13.19
N CYS A 40 -25.93 -16.76 -12.22
CA CYS A 40 -27.28 -16.23 -12.19
C CYS A 40 -27.41 -14.88 -11.47
N GLY A 41 -26.30 -14.26 -11.06
CA GLY A 41 -26.31 -13.07 -10.20
C GLY A 41 -25.53 -11.90 -10.77
N THR A 42 -26.18 -10.73 -10.82
CA THR A 42 -25.50 -9.46 -11.09
C THR A 42 -25.02 -8.87 -9.78
N LYS A 43 -23.71 -8.64 -9.68
CA LYS A 43 -23.09 -7.98 -8.53
C LYS A 43 -22.36 -6.75 -9.00
N LYS A 44 -22.46 -5.67 -8.22
CA LYS A 44 -21.62 -4.50 -8.45
C LYS A 44 -20.26 -4.73 -7.83
N MET A 45 -19.21 -4.46 -8.60
CA MET A 45 -17.82 -4.64 -8.22
C MET A 45 -17.03 -3.39 -8.57
N MET A 46 -15.96 -3.18 -7.81
CA MET A 46 -15.04 -2.09 -8.02
C MET A 46 -14.11 -2.41 -9.19
N THR A 47 -13.97 -1.46 -10.13
CA THR A 47 -13.08 -1.57 -11.29
C THR A 47 -12.13 -0.40 -11.34
N VAL A 48 -10.95 -0.63 -11.91
CA VAL A 48 -9.99 0.43 -12.21
C VAL A 48 -10.04 0.66 -13.71
N ASN A 49 -10.40 1.87 -14.13
CA ASN A 49 -10.60 2.22 -15.54
C ASN A 49 -11.57 1.25 -16.27
N GLY A 50 -12.56 0.71 -15.55
CA GLY A 50 -13.52 -0.27 -16.10
C GLY A 50 -13.00 -1.71 -16.23
N GLN A 51 -11.79 -2.00 -15.73
CA GLN A 51 -11.19 -3.33 -15.77
C GLN A 51 -11.18 -4.00 -14.39
N PHE A 52 -11.45 -5.31 -14.39
CA PHE A 52 -11.31 -6.19 -13.23
C PHE A 52 -10.79 -7.57 -13.69
N PRO A 53 -9.60 -8.02 -13.24
CA PRO A 53 -8.63 -7.29 -12.43
C PRO A 53 -8.13 -6.01 -13.15
N GLY A 54 -7.66 -5.02 -12.39
CA GLY A 54 -7.20 -3.75 -12.94
C GLY A 54 -5.99 -3.89 -13.88
N PRO A 55 -5.60 -2.82 -14.59
CA PRO A 55 -4.50 -2.86 -15.55
C PRO A 55 -3.16 -3.20 -14.88
N THR A 56 -2.38 -4.06 -15.52
CA THR A 56 -1.03 -4.43 -15.09
C THR A 56 -0.06 -3.27 -15.34
N LEU A 57 0.75 -2.92 -14.33
CA LEU A 57 1.84 -1.97 -14.46
C LEU A 57 3.17 -2.72 -14.61
N TYR A 58 4.02 -2.23 -15.52
CA TYR A 58 5.38 -2.72 -15.71
C TYR A 58 6.35 -1.60 -15.35
N ALA A 59 7.39 -1.93 -14.58
CA ALA A 59 8.48 -1.02 -14.25
C ALA A 59 9.81 -1.78 -14.14
N ASN A 60 10.87 -1.15 -14.61
CA ASN A 60 12.24 -1.62 -14.48
C ASN A 60 12.94 -0.96 -13.30
N ARG A 61 14.10 -1.51 -12.93
CA ARG A 61 14.92 -0.95 -11.86
C ARG A 61 15.48 0.41 -12.30
N GLY A 62 15.01 1.47 -11.65
CA GLY A 62 15.39 2.85 -11.96
C GLY A 62 14.24 3.71 -12.44
N ASP A 63 13.11 3.11 -12.81
CA ASP A 63 11.92 3.83 -13.27
C ASP A 63 11.17 4.48 -12.10
N GLU A 64 10.50 5.60 -12.38
CA GLU A 64 9.64 6.30 -11.42
C GLU A 64 8.17 6.18 -11.87
N LEU A 65 7.36 5.43 -11.11
CA LEU A 65 5.93 5.32 -11.37
C LEU A 65 5.14 6.36 -10.57
N VAL A 66 4.53 7.32 -11.25
CA VAL A 66 3.64 8.31 -10.63
C VAL A 66 2.20 7.92 -10.90
N ILE A 67 1.56 7.29 -9.92
CA ILE A 67 0.19 6.78 -10.01
C ILE A 67 -0.77 7.77 -9.33
N LYS A 68 -1.66 8.38 -10.10
CA LYS A 68 -2.75 9.23 -9.60
C LYS A 68 -4.04 8.44 -9.58
N VAL A 69 -4.57 8.16 -8.39
CA VAL A 69 -5.81 7.41 -8.21
C VAL A 69 -6.93 8.36 -7.83
N PHE A 70 -8.01 8.36 -8.60
CA PHE A 70 -9.24 9.07 -8.32
C PHE A 70 -10.34 8.07 -7.98
N ASN A 71 -10.80 8.10 -6.74
CA ASN A 71 -11.89 7.24 -6.29
C ASN A 71 -13.24 7.92 -6.54
N TYR A 72 -14.02 7.39 -7.48
CA TYR A 72 -15.38 7.81 -7.79
C TYR A 72 -16.41 6.79 -7.36
N ALA A 73 -16.01 5.74 -6.64
CA ALA A 73 -16.97 4.78 -6.12
C ALA A 73 -17.79 5.42 -5.02
N HIS A 74 -19.07 5.57 -5.30
CA HIS A 74 -20.02 6.10 -4.37
C HIS A 74 -20.29 5.05 -3.28
N CYS A 75 -19.58 5.21 -2.17
CA CYS A 75 -19.85 4.57 -0.89
C CYS A 75 -19.80 3.03 -0.88
N ILE A 76 -18.60 2.44 -0.86
CA ILE A 76 -18.43 1.01 -0.57
C ILE A 76 -18.98 0.67 0.83
N LEU A 77 -18.63 1.50 1.83
CA LEU A 77 -18.99 1.26 3.23
C LEU A 77 -20.38 1.78 3.58
N TRP A 78 -20.72 2.97 3.09
CA TRP A 78 -21.99 3.64 3.43
C TRP A 78 -23.20 2.96 2.75
N CYS A 79 -23.08 2.55 1.48
CA CYS A 79 -24.17 1.85 0.78
C CYS A 79 -24.42 0.45 1.38
N HIS A 80 -23.37 -0.20 1.87
CA HIS A 80 -23.48 -1.51 2.52
C HIS A 80 -24.24 -1.39 3.85
N LEU A 81 -23.94 -0.39 4.67
CA LEU A 81 -24.65 -0.12 5.93
C LEU A 81 -26.13 0.23 5.72
N GLN A 82 -26.48 0.94 4.64
CA GLN A 82 -27.89 1.21 4.34
C GLN A 82 -28.67 0.00 3.84
N SER A 83 -28.02 -0.90 3.08
CA SER A 83 -28.72 -2.04 2.49
C SER A 83 -28.97 -3.18 3.47
N PHE A 84 -28.09 -3.36 4.46
CA PHE A 84 -28.10 -4.51 5.36
C PHE A 84 -28.33 -4.15 6.84
N GLY A 85 -28.49 -2.88 7.18
CA GLY A 85 -28.64 -2.42 8.56
C GLY A 85 -27.31 -2.49 9.33
N LYS A 86 -27.39 -2.52 10.67
CA LYS A 86 -26.19 -2.51 11.54
C LYS A 86 -25.43 -3.83 11.41
N ILE A 87 -24.28 -3.80 10.76
CA ILE A 87 -23.34 -4.93 10.65
C ILE A 87 -22.13 -4.66 11.53
N ASN A 88 -21.66 -5.67 12.26
CA ASN A 88 -20.42 -5.60 13.02
C ASN A 88 -19.24 -5.75 12.05
N ILE A 89 -18.62 -4.62 11.67
CA ILE A 89 -17.48 -4.56 10.77
C ILE A 89 -16.23 -4.24 11.60
N LEU A 90 -15.15 -4.98 11.39
CA LEU A 90 -13.81 -4.64 11.88
C LEU A 90 -13.05 -3.92 10.76
N ALA A 91 -12.56 -2.71 11.03
CA ALA A 91 -11.76 -1.97 10.07
C ALA A 91 -10.29 -2.44 10.11
N GLU A 92 -9.80 -2.92 8.97
CA GLU A 92 -8.36 -3.12 8.75
C GLU A 92 -7.74 -1.75 8.45
N ASP A 93 -7.21 -1.11 9.48
CA ASP A 93 -6.68 0.26 9.43
C ASP A 93 -5.18 0.29 9.80
N LEU A 94 -4.38 -0.56 9.16
CA LEU A 94 -2.91 -0.52 9.25
C LEU A 94 -2.28 0.35 8.15
N GLY A 95 -1.02 0.74 8.35
CA GLY A 95 -0.26 1.53 7.36
C GLY A 95 -0.61 3.03 7.36
N VAL A 96 -0.13 3.79 6.38
CA VAL A 96 -0.35 5.25 6.31
C VAL A 96 -1.80 5.56 5.97
N ILE A 97 -2.50 6.14 6.94
CA ILE A 97 -3.94 6.41 6.86
C ILE A 97 -4.17 7.89 7.08
N THR A 98 -5.09 8.43 6.29
CA THR A 98 -5.49 9.82 6.28
C THR A 98 -6.65 10.06 7.26
N GLU A 99 -6.79 11.30 7.73
CA GLU A 99 -7.76 11.66 8.78
C GLU A 99 -9.22 11.40 8.36
N ASP A 100 -9.53 11.55 7.08
CA ASP A 100 -10.85 11.23 6.50
C ASP A 100 -11.24 9.76 6.68
N VAL A 101 -10.29 8.83 6.60
CA VAL A 101 -10.52 7.39 6.83
C VAL A 101 -10.77 7.12 8.32
N VAL A 102 -10.04 7.79 9.21
CA VAL A 102 -10.26 7.69 10.66
C VAL A 102 -11.65 8.20 11.03
N GLN A 103 -12.05 9.35 10.46
CA GLN A 103 -13.39 9.91 10.66
C GLN A 103 -14.48 8.99 10.13
N LEU A 104 -14.28 8.38 8.95
CA LEU A 104 -15.23 7.41 8.39
C LEU A 104 -15.39 6.19 9.30
N ARG A 105 -14.29 5.60 9.78
CA ARG A 105 -14.31 4.46 10.72
C ARG A 105 -15.13 4.80 11.96
N LYS A 106 -14.86 5.96 12.57
CA LYS A 106 -15.56 6.43 13.78
C LYS A 106 -17.03 6.72 13.49
N ALA A 107 -17.36 7.31 12.35
CA ALA A 107 -18.74 7.62 11.95
C ALA A 107 -19.61 6.36 11.78
N ILE A 108 -19.01 5.24 11.34
CA ILE A 108 -19.72 3.97 11.22
C ILE A 108 -19.67 3.11 12.49
N GLY A 109 -18.91 3.53 13.52
CA GLY A 109 -18.74 2.81 14.77
C GLY A 109 -18.04 1.47 14.61
N ALA A 110 -17.10 1.36 13.66
CA ALA A 110 -16.31 0.16 13.47
C ALA A 110 -15.03 0.20 14.32
N PRO A 111 -14.72 -0.86 15.11
CA PRO A 111 -13.44 -0.95 15.77
C PRO A 111 -12.29 -0.93 14.75
N GLY A 112 -11.19 -0.28 15.14
CA GLY A 112 -9.93 -0.35 14.40
C GLY A 112 -9.10 -1.58 14.79
N MET A 113 -7.86 -1.63 14.33
CA MET A 113 -6.94 -2.73 14.59
C MET A 113 -5.59 -2.23 15.16
N ALA A 114 -5.03 -2.98 16.10
CA ALA A 114 -3.65 -2.81 16.55
C ALA A 114 -2.87 -4.11 16.38
N VAL A 115 -1.64 -4.03 15.88
CA VAL A 115 -0.77 -5.18 15.71
C VAL A 115 0.54 -4.96 16.48
N LEU A 116 0.76 -5.77 17.52
CA LEU A 116 1.89 -5.60 18.44
C LEU A 116 3.24 -5.78 17.74
N HIS A 117 3.35 -6.62 16.72
CA HIS A 117 4.59 -6.78 15.93
C HIS A 117 5.10 -5.47 15.30
N PHE A 118 4.24 -4.46 15.15
CA PHE A 118 4.59 -3.16 14.56
C PHE A 118 5.04 -2.11 15.58
N TRP A 119 5.10 -2.42 16.88
CA TRP A 119 5.48 -1.46 17.93
C TRP A 119 6.84 -0.78 17.70
N LYS A 120 7.78 -1.48 17.02
CA LYS A 120 9.14 -1.01 16.78
C LYS A 120 9.30 -0.20 15.48
N TRP A 121 8.41 -0.39 14.50
CA TRP A 121 8.62 0.04 13.11
C TRP A 121 7.72 1.21 12.71
N LEU A 122 7.69 2.29 13.52
CA LEU A 122 7.20 3.64 13.17
C LEU A 122 5.80 4.07 13.64
N ARG A 123 5.11 3.34 14.53
CA ARG A 123 3.79 3.81 15.01
C ARG A 123 3.57 3.63 16.51
N GLN A 124 3.52 4.77 17.21
CA GLN A 124 3.11 4.82 18.61
C GLN A 124 1.70 4.23 18.81
N SER A 125 0.81 4.30 17.81
CA SER A 125 -0.57 3.80 17.90
C SER A 125 -0.71 2.31 18.19
N HIS A 126 0.31 1.49 17.91
CA HIS A 126 0.29 0.06 18.23
C HIS A 126 0.79 -0.25 19.64
N LEU A 127 1.34 0.74 20.37
CA LEU A 127 1.76 0.55 21.76
C LEU A 127 0.55 0.37 22.66
N PRO A 128 0.60 -0.53 23.67
CA PRO A 128 -0.50 -0.76 24.60
C PRO A 128 -1.04 0.50 25.29
N ARG A 129 -0.20 1.51 25.53
CA ARG A 129 -0.63 2.79 26.12
C ARG A 129 -1.54 3.64 25.23
N ASN A 130 -1.53 3.38 23.93
CA ASN A 130 -2.24 4.17 22.93
C ASN A 130 -3.43 3.40 22.33
N HIS A 131 -3.79 2.25 22.91
CA HIS A 131 -4.96 1.49 22.47
C HIS A 131 -6.24 2.21 22.89
N GLU A 132 -7.19 2.26 21.97
CA GLU A 132 -8.54 2.74 22.22
C GLU A 132 -9.44 1.57 22.65
N GLN A 133 -10.57 1.85 23.32
CA GLN A 133 -11.51 0.80 23.72
C GLN A 133 -12.21 0.13 22.52
N ASP A 134 -12.40 0.88 21.43
CA ASP A 134 -13.01 0.42 20.18
C ASP A 134 -11.94 -0.07 19.19
N GLN A 135 -11.19 -1.08 19.61
CA GLN A 135 -10.06 -1.62 18.85
C GLN A 135 -9.88 -3.12 19.10
N VAL A 136 -9.47 -3.86 18.07
CA VAL A 136 -9.07 -5.26 18.19
C VAL A 136 -7.54 -5.35 18.14
N VAL A 137 -6.97 -5.94 19.18
CA VAL A 137 -5.52 -6.06 19.34
C VAL A 137 -5.07 -7.46 18.97
N TYR A 138 -4.14 -7.55 18.01
CA TYR A 138 -3.50 -8.79 17.58
C TYR A 138 -2.02 -8.79 17.95
N THR A 139 -1.48 -9.98 18.22
CA THR A 139 -0.03 -10.17 18.33
C THR A 139 0.64 -9.96 16.96
N GLY A 140 0.09 -10.61 15.93
CA GLY A 140 0.45 -10.52 14.52
C GLY A 140 -0.74 -10.94 13.65
N THR A 141 -0.73 -10.54 12.38
CA THR A 141 -1.68 -11.01 11.35
C THR A 141 -1.11 -12.22 10.60
N HIS A 142 -1.89 -12.80 9.70
CA HIS A 142 -1.43 -13.85 8.78
C HIS A 142 -0.31 -13.40 7.83
N ASP A 143 -0.13 -12.09 7.62
CA ASP A 143 0.97 -11.51 6.85
C ASP A 143 2.26 -11.39 7.67
N ASN A 144 2.18 -11.57 8.99
CA ASN A 144 3.33 -11.49 9.87
C ASN A 144 3.95 -12.86 10.12
N ASP A 145 5.24 -12.84 10.44
CA ASP A 145 5.91 -14.02 10.98
C ASP A 145 5.28 -14.42 12.33
N THR A 146 5.50 -15.66 12.72
CA THR A 146 5.18 -16.14 14.07
C THR A 146 5.88 -15.27 15.11
N ILE A 147 5.32 -15.19 16.32
CA ILE A 147 5.90 -14.41 17.43
C ILE A 147 7.37 -14.83 17.70
N LEU A 148 7.64 -16.14 17.68
CA LEU A 148 8.99 -16.69 17.87
C LEU A 148 9.92 -16.29 16.71
N GLY A 149 9.50 -16.48 15.46
CA GLY A 149 10.30 -16.10 14.29
C GLY A 149 10.59 -14.60 14.21
N TRP A 150 9.60 -13.77 14.54
CA TRP A 150 9.75 -12.32 14.66
C TRP A 150 10.73 -11.92 15.78
N TRP A 151 10.64 -12.56 16.95
CA TRP A 151 11.52 -12.29 18.10
C TRP A 151 12.99 -12.63 17.79
N GLU A 152 13.24 -13.79 17.19
CA GLU A 152 14.58 -14.22 16.79
C GLU A 152 15.21 -13.26 15.77
N LYS A 153 14.42 -12.82 14.78
CA LYS A 153 14.86 -11.84 13.78
C LYS A 153 15.26 -10.51 14.41
N ILE A 154 14.51 -10.02 15.41
CA ILE A 154 14.83 -8.80 16.14
C ILE A 154 16.16 -8.93 16.91
N TRP A 155 16.38 -10.07 17.56
CA TRP A 155 17.60 -10.33 18.34
C TRP A 155 18.84 -10.50 17.47
N ARG A 156 18.73 -11.25 16.38
CA ARG A 156 19.85 -11.43 15.44
C ARG A 156 20.31 -10.11 14.84
N ARG A 157 19.38 -9.22 14.51
CA ARG A 157 19.68 -7.88 13.98
C ARG A 157 20.31 -6.95 15.03
N LYS A 158 20.09 -7.17 16.33
CA LYS A 158 20.78 -6.44 17.40
C LYS A 158 22.23 -6.89 17.57
N ARG A 159 22.53 -8.18 17.37
CA ARG A 159 23.90 -8.74 17.47
C ARG A 159 24.80 -8.42 16.29
N SER A 160 24.26 -8.11 15.11
CA SER A 160 25.05 -7.76 13.92
C SER A 160 25.46 -6.28 13.85
N VAL A 161 25.01 -5.46 14.79
CA VAL A 161 25.29 -4.01 14.87
C VAL A 161 26.08 -3.68 16.15
N MET A 162 26.58 -4.72 16.83
CA MET A 162 27.43 -4.66 18.01
C MET A 162 28.71 -5.42 17.68
#